data_AF-B4UHD9-F1
#
_entry.id   AF-B4UHD9-F1
#
_cell.length_a   1.000
_cell.length_b   1.000
_cell.length_c   1.000
_cell.angle_alpha   90.00
_cell.angle_beta   90.00
_cell.angle_gamma   90.00
#
_symmetry.space_group_name_H-M   'P 1'
#
loop_
_entity.id
_entity.type
_entity.pdbx_description
1 polymer ?
#
loop_
_entity_poly.entity_id
_entity_poly.type
_entity_poly.pdbx_seq_one_letter_code
_entity_poly.pdbx_strand_id
1 'polypeptide(L)'
;MRDRRWDFLYDRQRQPVKAYLLQRFAEELARTLAEWPPPDLQWESEAERARWGHGAAERPRDDVVRFALELARLDLVREYDEVERRHERGAHRLQTPAEQAALHLLVRLITEACLELKERAEGAHLTRADLATVPDLLERRLFRVTL
;
A
#
# COMPACT_ATOMS: atom_id res chain seq x y z
N MET A 1 -23.22 15.70 26.35
CA MET A 1 -22.96 14.25 26.34
C MET A 1 -23.35 13.72 24.97
N ARG A 2 -22.41 13.13 24.22
CA ARG A 2 -22.73 12.51 22.92
C ARG A 2 -23.34 11.14 23.21
N ASP A 3 -24.58 10.94 22.76
CA ASP A 3 -25.36 9.75 23.10
C ASP A 3 -24.87 8.54 22.28
N ARG A 4 -24.02 7.71 22.91
CA ARG A 4 -23.32 6.57 22.28
C ARG A 4 -24.26 5.50 21.70
N ARG A 5 -25.56 5.55 22.04
CA ARG A 5 -26.57 4.60 21.58
C ARG A 5 -26.85 4.67 20.07
N TRP A 6 -26.55 5.79 19.42
CA TRP A 6 -26.84 5.99 18.00
C TRP A 6 -25.59 5.98 17.10
N ASP A 7 -24.39 5.90 17.67
CA ASP A 7 -23.12 5.89 16.92
C ASP A 7 -23.08 4.75 15.89
N PHE A 8 -23.63 3.58 16.21
CA PHE A 8 -23.65 2.41 15.32
C PHE A 8 -24.44 2.64 14.01
N LEU A 9 -25.47 3.50 14.03
CA LEU A 9 -26.24 3.83 12.82
C LEU A 9 -25.45 4.75 11.89
N TYR A 10 -24.71 5.72 12.46
CA TYR A 10 -23.83 6.59 11.70
C TYR A 10 -22.65 5.80 11.11
N ASP A 11 -22.07 4.88 11.87
CA ASP A 11 -21.00 4.01 11.38
C ASP A 11 -21.47 3.13 10.21
N ARG A 12 -22.69 2.58 10.28
CA ARG A 12 -23.27 1.78 9.19
C ARG A 12 -23.54 2.60 7.93
N GLN A 13 -23.96 3.86 8.05
CA GLN A 13 -24.12 4.76 6.88
C GLN A 13 -22.78 5.21 6.28
N ARG A 14 -21.71 5.25 7.08
CA ARG A 14 -20.36 5.64 6.64
C ARG A 14 -19.59 4.50 5.96
N GLN A 15 -19.89 3.24 6.28
CA GLN A 15 -19.25 2.08 5.65
C GLN A 15 -19.29 2.10 4.11
N PRO A 16 -20.43 2.40 3.44
CA PRO A 16 -20.47 2.59 2.00
C PRO A 16 -19.55 3.70 1.49
N VAL A 17 -19.43 4.81 2.23
CA VAL A 17 -18.57 5.94 1.86
C VAL A 17 -17.09 5.56 1.95
N LYS A 18 -16.69 4.88 3.02
CA LYS A 18 -15.33 4.37 3.19
C LYS A 18 -14.95 3.39 2.07
N ALA A 19 -15.81 2.42 1.80
CA ALA A 19 -15.56 1.40 0.78
C ALA A 19 -15.39 2.04 -0.61
N TYR A 20 -16.29 2.97 -0.98
CA TYR A 20 -16.19 3.70 -2.23
C TYR A 20 -14.89 4.50 -2.32
N LEU A 21 -14.54 5.25 -1.26
CA LEU A 21 -13.31 6.04 -1.21
C LEU A 21 -12.05 5.17 -1.39
N LEU A 22 -11.96 4.05 -0.65
CA LEU A 22 -10.82 3.12 -0.74
C LEU A 22 -10.72 2.47 -2.12
N GLN A 23 -11.87 2.15 -2.74
CA GLN A 23 -11.89 1.61 -4.10
C GLN A 23 -11.39 2.63 -5.13
N ARG A 24 -11.88 3.87 -5.08
CA ARG A 24 -11.41 4.95 -5.98
C ARG A 24 -9.93 5.24 -5.79
N PHE A 25 -9.48 5.28 -4.53
CA PHE A 25 -8.07 5.46 -4.20
C PHE A 25 -7.20 4.32 -4.74
N ALA A 26 -7.61 3.06 -4.57
CA ALA A 26 -6.88 1.92 -5.12
C ALA A 26 -6.81 1.95 -6.65
N GLU A 27 -7.85 2.41 -7.34
CA GLU A 27 -7.83 2.60 -8.80
C GLU A 27 -6.85 3.69 -9.26
N GLU A 28 -6.73 4.78 -8.49
CA GLU A 28 -5.76 5.84 -8.73
C GLU A 28 -4.34 5.36 -8.47
N LEU A 29 -4.10 4.77 -7.30
CA LEU A 29 -2.79 4.26 -6.93
C LEU A 29 -2.33 3.13 -7.88
N ALA A 30 -3.23 2.25 -8.33
CA ALA A 30 -2.88 1.22 -9.32
C ALA A 30 -2.43 1.82 -10.67
N ARG A 31 -3.00 2.97 -11.08
CA ARG A 31 -2.56 3.67 -12.30
C ARG A 31 -1.16 4.26 -12.11
N THR A 32 -0.92 4.90 -10.97
CA THR A 32 0.41 5.42 -10.61
C THR A 32 1.46 4.32 -10.60
N LEU A 33 1.15 3.16 -9.98
CA LEU A 33 2.07 2.02 -9.95
C LEU A 33 2.27 1.35 -11.32
N ALA A 34 1.31 1.48 -12.25
CA ALA A 34 1.46 0.96 -13.61
C ALA A 34 2.43 1.81 -14.46
N GLU A 35 2.62 3.08 -14.11
CA GLU A 35 3.55 4.02 -14.75
C GLU A 35 4.97 3.92 -14.16
N TRP A 36 5.41 2.73 -13.76
CA TRP A 36 6.67 2.55 -13.03
C TRP A 36 7.90 3.04 -13.82
N PRO A 37 8.84 3.76 -13.17
CA PRO A 37 8.76 4.26 -11.79
C PRO A 37 7.76 5.43 -11.66
N PRO A 38 7.03 5.56 -10.53
CA PRO A 38 6.10 6.66 -10.34
C PRO A 38 6.74 8.01 -10.65
N PRO A 39 6.10 8.87 -11.47
CA PRO A 39 6.69 10.13 -11.92
C PRO A 39 6.98 11.10 -10.76
N ASP A 40 6.29 10.93 -9.64
CA ASP A 40 6.35 11.70 -8.42
C ASP A 40 7.20 11.03 -7.32
N LEU A 41 8.02 10.03 -7.64
CA LEU A 41 8.91 9.38 -6.67
C LEU A 41 9.85 10.39 -5.98
N GLN A 42 9.59 10.65 -4.69
CA GLN A 42 10.35 11.60 -3.89
C GLN A 42 11.44 10.89 -3.07
N TRP A 43 12.64 11.48 -3.09
CA TRP A 43 13.77 11.04 -2.29
C TRP A 43 13.94 11.97 -1.10
N GLU A 44 14.00 11.41 0.11
CA GLU A 44 14.22 12.21 1.32
C GLU A 44 15.68 12.69 1.43
N SER A 45 16.60 11.92 0.82
CA SER A 45 18.02 12.26 0.77
C SER A 45 18.73 11.66 -0.43
N GLU A 46 19.88 12.24 -0.79
CA GLU A 46 20.75 11.68 -1.83
C GLU A 46 21.33 10.32 -1.43
N ALA A 47 21.52 10.08 -0.12
CA ALA A 47 21.97 8.79 0.39
C ALA A 47 20.91 7.70 0.18
N GLU A 48 19.64 8.02 0.37
CA GLU A 48 18.52 7.13 0.07
C GLU A 48 18.43 6.85 -1.43
N ARG A 49 18.54 7.89 -2.26
CA ARG A 49 18.57 7.76 -3.72
C ARG A 49 19.71 6.86 -4.19
N ALA A 50 20.90 7.03 -3.64
CA ALA A 50 22.05 6.19 -3.97
C ALA A 50 21.86 4.74 -3.52
N ARG A 51 21.14 4.50 -2.41
CA ARG A 51 20.91 3.17 -1.85
C ARG A 51 19.82 2.39 -2.56
N TRP A 52 18.74 3.04 -2.99
CA TRP A 52 17.54 2.38 -3.51
C TRP A 52 17.16 2.78 -4.93
N GLY A 53 17.77 3.82 -5.49
CA GLY A 53 17.43 4.37 -6.81
C GLY A 53 17.52 3.37 -7.95
N HIS A 54 18.38 2.36 -7.85
CA HIS A 54 18.48 1.29 -8.85
C HIS A 54 17.23 0.40 -8.91
N GLY A 55 16.40 0.37 -7.86
CA GLY A 55 15.09 -0.31 -7.87
C GLY A 55 14.04 0.37 -8.74
N ALA A 56 14.24 1.64 -9.10
CA ALA A 56 13.36 2.40 -9.99
C ALA A 56 13.75 2.28 -11.48
N ALA A 57 14.85 1.57 -11.81
CA ALA A 57 15.39 1.54 -13.17
C ALA A 57 14.51 0.74 -14.16
N GLU A 58 13.90 -0.35 -13.70
CA GLU A 58 13.04 -1.22 -14.50
C GLU A 58 11.75 -1.53 -13.77
N ARG A 59 10.71 -1.89 -14.51
CA ARG A 59 9.46 -2.35 -13.92
C ARG A 59 9.69 -3.67 -13.17
N PRO A 60 9.38 -3.74 -11.86
CA PRO A 60 9.55 -4.97 -11.10
C PRO A 60 8.61 -6.06 -11.62
N ARG A 61 9.06 -7.32 -11.51
CA ARG A 61 8.24 -8.49 -11.83
C ARG A 61 6.97 -8.50 -10.97
N ASP A 62 5.90 -9.05 -11.53
CA ASP A 62 4.61 -9.18 -10.84
C ASP A 62 4.73 -9.84 -9.46
N ASP A 63 5.63 -10.80 -9.31
CA ASP A 63 5.85 -11.49 -8.03
C ASP A 63 6.44 -10.55 -6.95
N VAL A 64 7.34 -9.64 -7.33
CA VAL A 64 7.89 -8.61 -6.43
C VAL A 64 6.81 -7.63 -6.01
N VAL A 65 5.93 -7.24 -6.96
CA VAL A 65 4.81 -6.35 -6.68
C VAL A 65 3.80 -7.00 -5.74
N ARG A 66 3.42 -8.27 -5.98
CA ARG A 66 2.56 -9.02 -5.04
C ARG A 66 3.19 -9.13 -3.66
N PHE A 67 4.50 -9.39 -3.60
CA PHE A 67 5.20 -9.45 -2.33
C PHE A 67 5.17 -8.12 -1.59
N ALA A 68 5.36 -7.00 -2.30
CA ALA A 68 5.24 -5.67 -1.73
C ALA A 68 3.85 -5.41 -1.16
N LEU A 69 2.78 -5.82 -1.87
CA LEU A 69 1.40 -5.68 -1.39
C LEU A 69 1.16 -6.47 -0.10
N GLU A 70 1.70 -7.69 0.00
CA GLU A 70 1.63 -8.49 1.22
C GLU A 70 2.31 -7.80 2.42
N LEU A 71 3.52 -7.28 2.22
CA LEU A 71 4.28 -6.59 3.26
C LEU A 71 3.64 -5.26 3.65
N ALA A 72 3.19 -4.48 2.67
CA ALA A 72 2.50 -3.21 2.91
C ALA A 72 1.22 -3.41 3.72
N ARG A 73 0.47 -4.49 3.49
CA ARG A 73 -0.72 -4.83 4.31
C ARG A 73 -0.35 -5.03 5.77
N LEU A 74 0.71 -5.79 6.05
CA LEU A 74 1.19 -6.06 7.41
C LEU A 74 1.73 -4.79 8.08
N ASP A 75 2.50 -4.00 7.35
CA ASP A 75 3.02 -2.72 7.81
C ASP A 75 1.89 -1.73 8.14
N LEU A 76 0.86 -1.66 7.29
CA LEU A 76 -0.33 -0.85 7.54
C LEU A 76 -1.06 -1.23 8.82
N VAL A 77 -1.02 -2.48 9.29
CA VAL A 77 -1.59 -2.86 10.60
C VAL A 77 -0.59 -2.86 11.75
N ARG A 78 0.67 -2.47 11.50
CA ARG A 78 1.77 -2.44 12.48
C ARG A 78 2.20 -3.82 12.99
N GLU A 79 2.03 -4.85 12.17
CA GLU A 79 2.48 -6.21 12.47
C GLU A 79 3.96 -6.38 12.09
N TYR A 80 4.84 -5.56 12.67
CA TYR A 80 6.24 -5.44 12.25
C TYR A 80 7.03 -6.74 12.36
N ASP A 81 6.83 -7.50 13.44
CA ASP A 81 7.48 -8.81 13.58
C ASP A 81 7.05 -9.79 12.47
N GLU A 82 5.80 -9.68 12.00
CA GLU A 82 5.32 -10.49 10.88
C GLU A 82 5.83 -9.96 9.53
N VAL A 83 6.04 -8.65 9.38
CA VAL A 83 6.74 -8.08 8.22
C VAL A 83 8.12 -8.72 8.08
N GLU A 84 8.90 -8.75 9.16
CA GLU A 84 10.25 -9.34 9.16
C GLU A 84 10.21 -10.83 8.82
N ARG A 85 9.39 -11.61 9.53
CA ARG A 85 9.22 -13.06 9.25
C ARG A 85 8.75 -13.33 7.82
N ARG A 86 7.84 -12.51 7.30
CA ARG A 86 7.32 -12.64 5.93
C ARG A 86 8.39 -12.29 4.90
N HIS A 87 9.15 -11.23 5.16
CA HIS A 87 10.27 -10.82 4.33
C HIS A 87 11.32 -11.93 4.22
N GLU A 88 11.75 -12.52 5.34
CA GLU A 88 12.70 -13.63 5.37
C GLU A 88 12.19 -14.86 4.61
N ARG A 89 10.94 -15.29 4.87
CA ARG A 89 10.35 -16.45 4.18
C ARG A 89 10.21 -16.23 2.68
N GLY A 90 9.89 -15.00 2.27
CA GLY A 90 9.71 -14.63 0.86
C GLY A 90 10.99 -14.19 0.15
N ALA A 91 12.14 -14.17 0.82
CA ALA A 91 13.39 -13.67 0.24
C ALA A 91 13.78 -14.36 -1.07
N HIS A 92 13.44 -15.65 -1.22
CA HIS A 92 13.65 -16.44 -2.44
C HIS A 92 12.92 -15.89 -3.69
N ARG A 93 11.91 -15.03 -3.51
CA ARG A 93 11.19 -14.36 -4.60
C ARG A 93 12.03 -13.28 -5.26
N LEU A 94 13.00 -12.72 -4.55
CA LEU A 94 13.88 -11.63 -4.98
C LEU A 94 15.17 -12.21 -5.57
N GLN A 95 15.35 -12.04 -6.87
CA GLN A 95 16.45 -12.63 -7.64
C GLN A 95 17.63 -11.68 -7.80
N THR A 96 17.39 -10.37 -7.68
CA THR A 96 18.42 -9.35 -7.92
C THR A 96 18.41 -8.28 -6.82
N PRO A 97 19.53 -7.56 -6.63
CA PRO A 97 19.56 -6.38 -5.75
C PRO A 97 18.61 -5.27 -6.19
N ALA A 98 18.30 -5.18 -7.49
CA ALA A 98 17.32 -4.23 -8.02
C ALA A 98 15.90 -4.58 -7.57
N GLU A 99 15.56 -5.87 -7.50
CA GLU A 99 14.26 -6.31 -6.99
C GLU A 99 14.12 -6.10 -5.48
N GLN A 100 15.20 -6.26 -4.72
CA GLN A 100 15.21 -5.92 -3.30
C GLN A 100 14.96 -4.43 -3.09
N ALA A 101 15.60 -3.58 -3.90
CA ALA A 101 15.36 -2.14 -3.86
C ALA A 101 13.95 -1.76 -4.33
N ALA A 102 13.45 -2.39 -5.40
CA ALA A 102 12.10 -2.17 -5.90
C ALA A 102 11.05 -2.59 -4.86
N LEU A 103 11.25 -3.72 -4.16
CA LEU A 103 10.40 -4.14 -3.05
C LEU A 103 10.33 -3.07 -1.96
N HIS A 104 11.49 -2.55 -1.54
CA HIS A 104 11.54 -1.49 -0.53
C HIS A 104 10.77 -0.24 -0.97
N LEU A 105 11.01 0.23 -2.19
CA LEU A 105 10.32 1.40 -2.76
C LEU A 105 8.81 1.17 -2.84
N LEU A 106 8.36 0.00 -3.33
CA LEU A 106 6.94 -0.32 -3.44
C LEU A 106 6.25 -0.32 -2.07
N VAL A 107 6.82 -0.99 -1.06
CA VAL A 107 6.25 -1.03 0.29
C VAL A 107 6.13 0.38 0.86
N ARG A 108 7.19 1.18 0.75
CA ARG A 108 7.23 2.57 1.19
C ARG A 108 6.13 3.39 0.50
N LEU A 109 6.10 3.41 -0.84
CA LEU A 109 5.13 4.16 -1.63
C LEU A 109 3.68 3.79 -1.29
N ILE A 110 3.38 2.49 -1.18
CA ILE A 110 2.02 2.02 -0.89
C ILE A 110 1.61 2.44 0.53
N THR A 111 2.47 2.23 1.53
CA THR A 111 2.19 2.61 2.91
C THR A 111 2.00 4.13 3.01
N GLU A 112 2.94 4.92 2.51
CA GLU A 112 2.89 6.39 2.57
C GLU A 112 1.62 6.93 1.93
N ALA A 113 1.30 6.50 0.70
CA ALA A 113 0.09 6.93 0.01
C ALA A 113 -1.19 6.59 0.79
N CYS A 114 -1.24 5.43 1.45
CA CYS A 114 -2.38 5.04 2.30
C CYS A 114 -2.47 5.90 3.56
N LEU A 115 -1.34 6.21 4.21
CA LEU A 115 -1.32 7.06 5.39
C LEU A 115 -1.73 8.50 5.07
N GLU A 116 -1.22 9.04 3.97
CA GLU A 116 -1.66 10.34 3.46
C GLU A 116 -3.15 10.37 3.13
N LEU A 117 -3.72 9.30 2.55
CA LEU A 117 -5.17 9.24 2.32
C LEU A 117 -5.93 9.40 3.64
N LYS A 118 -5.49 8.71 4.69
CA LYS A 118 -6.12 8.81 6.02
C LYS A 118 -6.02 10.21 6.61
N GLU A 119 -4.91 10.91 6.38
CA GLU A 119 -4.73 12.31 6.79
C GLU A 119 -5.58 13.27 5.97
N ARG A 120 -5.66 13.09 4.64
CA ARG A 120 -6.47 13.94 3.75
C ARG A 120 -7.97 13.71 3.93
N ALA A 121 -8.38 12.49 4.28
CA ALA A 121 -9.77 12.08 4.43
C ALA A 121 -10.23 12.04 5.90
N GLU A 122 -9.85 13.02 6.74
CA GLU A 122 -10.17 13.03 8.18
C GLU A 122 -11.67 12.81 8.46
N GLY A 123 -12.54 13.40 7.62
CA GLY A 123 -14.00 13.28 7.74
C GLY A 123 -14.55 11.87 7.51
N ALA A 124 -13.79 10.99 6.84
CA ALA A 124 -14.16 9.59 6.61
C ALA A 124 -13.77 8.67 7.78
N HIS A 125 -12.96 9.15 8.75
CA HIS A 125 -12.48 8.38 9.90
C HIS A 125 -11.88 7.02 9.51
N LEU A 126 -10.99 7.02 8.52
CA LEU A 126 -10.28 5.81 8.08
C LEU A 126 -9.38 5.29 9.20
N THR A 127 -9.51 3.99 9.49
CA THR A 127 -8.63 3.27 10.40
C THR A 127 -7.49 2.61 9.62
N ARG A 128 -6.43 2.19 10.32
CA ARG A 128 -5.36 1.38 9.73
C ARG A 128 -5.87 0.04 9.17
N ALA A 129 -6.86 -0.56 9.84
CA ALA A 129 -7.54 -1.74 9.34
C ALA A 129 -8.32 -1.47 8.04
N ASP A 130 -8.95 -0.29 7.91
CA ASP A 130 -9.60 0.12 6.65
C ASP A 130 -8.56 0.25 5.52
N LEU A 131 -7.42 0.91 5.79
CA LEU A 131 -6.33 1.09 4.81
C LEU A 131 -5.71 -0.24 4.37
N ALA A 132 -5.61 -1.23 5.26
CA ALA A 132 -5.05 -2.54 4.96
C ALA A 132 -5.86 -3.33 3.91
N THR A 133 -7.06 -2.86 3.54
CA THR A 133 -7.82 -3.42 2.41
C THR A 133 -7.32 -2.91 1.04
N VAL A 134 -6.58 -1.79 1.00
CA VAL A 134 -6.07 -1.20 -0.24
C VAL A 134 -5.12 -2.14 -0.98
N PRO A 135 -4.13 -2.79 -0.34
CA PRO A 135 -3.27 -3.77 -1.02
C PRO A 135 -4.05 -4.88 -1.73
N ASP A 136 -5.13 -5.39 -1.14
CA ASP A 136 -5.96 -6.43 -1.76
C ASP A 136 -6.74 -5.87 -2.97
N LEU A 137 -7.21 -4.62 -2.90
CA LEU A 137 -7.85 -3.93 -4.02
C LEU A 137 -6.86 -3.65 -5.16
N LEU A 138 -5.63 -3.24 -4.83
CA LEU A 138 -4.53 -3.06 -5.78
C LEU A 138 -4.20 -4.37 -6.48
N GLU A 139 -4.06 -5.46 -5.73
CA GLU A 139 -3.73 -6.78 -6.29
C GLU A 139 -4.76 -7.20 -7.35
N ARG A 140 -6.06 -7.10 -7.02
CA ARG A 140 -7.15 -7.39 -7.94
C ARG A 140 -7.09 -6.53 -9.21
N ARG A 141 -6.72 -5.26 -9.06
CA ARG A 141 -6.70 -4.29 -10.16
C ARG A 141 -5.50 -4.44 -11.07
N LEU A 142 -4.33 -4.74 -10.51
CA LEU A 142 -3.06 -4.88 -11.21
C LEU A 142 -2.96 -6.22 -11.93
N PHE A 143 -3.42 -7.31 -11.31
CA PHE A 143 -3.21 -8.66 -11.83
C PHE A 143 -4.43 -9.30 -12.46
N ARG A 144 -5.56 -8.57 -12.61
CA ARG A 144 -6.85 -9.06 -13.13
C ARG A 144 -7.08 -10.51 -12.71
N VAL A 145 -7.53 -10.73 -11.48
CA VAL A 145 -8.08 -12.04 -11.12
C VAL A 145 -9.36 -12.23 -11.91
N THR A 146 -9.25 -12.77 -13.13
CA THR A 146 -10.33 -13.50 -13.76
C THR A 146 -10.54 -14.73 -12.88
N LEU A 147 -11.47 -14.62 -11.94
CA LEU A 147 -12.08 -15.78 -11.31
C LEU A 147 -12.76 -16.62 -12.39
#